data_AF-A0A1G0F7W7-F1
#
_entry.id   AF-A0A1G0F7W7-F1
#
_cell.length_a   1.000
_cell.length_b   1.000
_cell.length_c   1.000
_cell.angle_alpha   90.00
_cell.angle_beta   90.00
_cell.angle_gamma   90.00
#
_symmetry.space_group_name_H-M   'P 1'
#
loop_
_entity.id
_entity.type
_entity.pdbx_description
1 polymer ?
#
loop_
_entity_poly.entity_id
_entity_poly.type
_entity_poly.pdbx_seq_one_letter_code
_entity_poly.pdbx_strand_id
1 'polypeptide(L)'
;MGILDGLIGRAKSAAAKFAAAPQAKLLPNENATHNATTSETGRRPNAEDQIKYAYRLMWVDPDLRQAILDIREMDRLDGRVKRIHSRIARDTVKGGLIMQQGQTNDILSREWNIFQRNLQLNRIEKLKSDARGLVMEGNLPYQWVLDREFNIVSGVRMPSETILPNIGSDGLFKDVQKAYIQFDIMTGTEQATFPLWQLFHARFDPDNFDDMGSLGRPFLDATRATWRKLNMSEEDLVIRRRMRAPLRVAHVLKGASIEDVAIYRAQVEKDQAEGMTTDYYMNREGGVSAIQGDSNLDQMKDIVHLLDTFFSGSPLPKGMMGYTDGMARDILEDLKRDYYDEIDVIQDTLSFVYEAGFRLQLLLKGINPDNEDFRVTFAERRTETASQTTDRGLKLKAMGLPQGLIWEELGYDPAYVERRRKWEAMNYDPYPDPNAPIVPPDTTNVKPVSRNRGVSVSVTPGNGRKGESGTSIRNS
;
A
#
# COMPACT_ATOMS: atom_id res chain seq x y z
N MET A 1 59.26 8.77 -2.36
CA MET A 1 59.00 7.66 -1.42
C MET A 1 58.29 8.10 -0.13
N GLY A 2 58.56 9.27 0.47
CA GLY A 2 58.04 9.60 1.82
C GLY A 2 56.56 10.02 2.00
N ILE A 3 55.81 10.30 0.93
CA ILE A 3 54.41 10.78 1.05
C ILE A 3 53.41 9.60 1.12
N LEU A 4 53.68 8.54 0.36
CA LEU A 4 52.86 7.31 0.37
C LEU A 4 53.04 6.52 1.67
N ASP A 5 54.26 6.47 2.22
CA ASP A 5 54.52 5.83 3.51
C ASP A 5 53.84 6.55 4.69
N GLY A 6 53.71 7.88 4.62
CA GLY A 6 52.97 8.67 5.61
C GLY A 6 51.45 8.44 5.58
N LEU A 7 50.88 8.21 4.40
CA LEU A 7 49.46 7.87 4.21
C LEU A 7 49.16 6.44 4.69
N ILE A 8 50.04 5.48 4.36
CA ILE A 8 49.92 4.09 4.82
C ILE A 8 50.10 4.02 6.35
N GLY A 9 51.02 4.81 6.92
CA GLY A 9 51.21 4.93 8.36
C GLY A 9 49.99 5.51 9.09
N ARG A 10 49.36 6.55 8.51
CA ARG A 10 48.11 7.12 9.06
C ARG A 10 46.95 6.14 8.96
N ALA A 11 46.77 5.45 7.83
CA ALA A 11 45.74 4.43 7.64
C ALA A 11 45.92 3.25 8.60
N LYS A 12 47.15 2.79 8.83
CA LYS A 12 47.46 1.75 9.82
C LYS A 12 47.24 2.21 11.27
N SER A 13 47.52 3.48 11.59
CA SER A 13 47.22 4.05 12.91
C SER A 13 45.73 4.24 13.18
N ALA A 14 44.96 4.55 12.12
CA ALA A 14 43.50 4.60 12.18
C ALA A 14 42.95 3.19 12.39
N ALA A 15 43.37 2.20 11.59
CA ALA A 15 42.99 0.80 11.74
C ALA A 15 43.36 0.22 13.12
N ALA A 16 44.52 0.59 13.68
CA ALA A 16 44.94 0.16 15.01
C ALA A 16 44.10 0.78 16.15
N LYS A 17 43.51 1.97 15.94
CA LYS A 17 42.54 2.56 16.88
C LYS A 17 41.16 1.90 16.83
N PHE A 18 40.83 1.21 15.74
CA PHE A 18 39.60 0.41 15.60
C PHE A 18 39.74 -1.03 16.13
N ALA A 19 40.95 -1.45 16.51
CA ALA A 19 41.18 -2.75 17.14
C ALA A 19 40.85 -2.73 18.64
N ALA A 20 39.62 -2.35 18.98
CA ALA A 20 39.04 -2.63 20.29
C ALA A 20 38.44 -4.05 20.27
N ALA A 21 38.32 -4.67 21.46
CA ALA A 21 37.67 -5.97 21.70
C ALA A 21 36.42 -6.17 20.82
N PRO A 22 36.05 -7.40 20.41
CA PRO A 22 34.94 -7.63 19.48
C PRO A 22 33.71 -6.90 19.98
N GLN A 23 33.45 -5.72 19.40
CA GLN A 23 32.24 -4.96 19.68
C GLN A 23 31.12 -5.88 19.23
N ALA A 24 30.16 -6.12 20.12
CA ALA A 24 28.90 -6.73 19.73
C ALA A 24 28.47 -6.06 18.43
N LYS A 25 28.16 -6.85 17.39
CA LYS A 25 27.68 -6.31 16.12
C LYS A 25 26.41 -5.53 16.42
N LEU A 26 26.53 -4.22 16.57
CA LEU A 26 25.40 -3.34 16.80
C LEU A 26 24.66 -3.22 15.47
N LEU A 27 23.35 -3.44 15.49
CA LEU A 27 22.50 -3.21 14.34
C LEU A 27 22.35 -1.69 14.09
N PRO A 28 22.01 -1.27 12.86
CA PRO A 28 21.72 0.12 12.56
C PRO A 28 20.68 0.70 13.53
N ASN A 29 20.92 1.91 14.03
CA ASN A 29 20.05 2.65 14.97
C ASN A 29 19.90 2.06 16.40
N GLU A 30 20.70 1.08 16.81
CA GLU A 30 20.65 0.53 18.18
C GLU A 30 21.20 1.47 19.26
N ASN A 31 22.10 2.39 18.89
CA ASN A 31 22.63 3.40 19.79
C ASN A 31 22.20 4.79 19.33
N ALA A 32 21.42 5.47 20.16
CA ALA A 32 21.17 6.91 20.05
C ALA A 32 22.42 7.77 20.32
N THR A 33 23.46 7.17 20.90
CA THR A 33 24.72 7.85 21.14
C THR A 33 25.60 7.78 19.89
N HIS A 34 25.92 8.96 19.33
CA HIS A 34 26.98 9.21 18.33
C HIS A 34 28.38 8.64 18.67
N ASN A 35 28.53 7.94 19.81
CA ASN A 35 29.81 7.52 20.40
C ASN A 35 30.21 6.08 20.04
N ALA A 36 29.41 5.34 19.27
CA ALA A 36 29.99 4.23 18.52
C ALA A 36 30.96 4.86 17.51
N THR A 37 32.24 4.50 17.57
CA THR A 37 33.26 4.93 16.61
C THR A 37 32.93 4.35 15.22
N THR A 38 31.97 4.95 14.53
CA THR A 38 31.66 4.65 13.13
C THR A 38 32.44 5.60 12.23
N SER A 39 32.68 5.18 10.99
CA SER A 39 33.27 6.05 9.97
C SER A 39 32.26 7.01 9.34
N GLU A 40 31.05 7.11 9.88
CA GLU A 40 30.00 8.01 9.38
C GLU A 40 30.42 9.46 9.65
N THR A 41 30.40 10.28 8.59
CA THR A 41 30.76 11.71 8.67
C THR A 41 29.70 12.54 7.95
N GLY A 42 29.34 13.69 8.51
CA GLY A 42 28.34 14.60 7.95
C GLY A 42 27.01 14.55 8.69
N ARG A 43 25.93 14.98 8.01
CA ARG A 43 24.55 14.94 8.50
C ARG A 43 23.66 14.36 7.41
N ARG A 44 22.64 13.58 7.80
CA ARG A 44 21.65 13.01 6.88
C ARG A 44 20.64 14.06 6.37
N PRO A 45 20.07 14.94 7.22
CA PRO A 45 19.16 15.98 6.74
C PRO A 45 19.87 17.19 6.12
N ASN A 46 19.23 17.82 5.14
CA ASN A 46 19.61 19.14 4.64
C ASN A 46 19.35 20.23 5.71
N ALA A 47 19.77 21.47 5.45
CA ALA A 47 19.66 22.55 6.43
C ALA A 47 18.19 22.92 6.73
N GLU A 48 17.32 22.87 5.72
CA GLU A 48 15.91 23.17 5.82
C GLU A 48 15.17 22.14 6.69
N ASP A 49 15.46 20.86 6.52
CA ASP A 49 14.83 19.76 7.23
C ASP A 49 15.31 19.70 8.68
N GLN A 50 16.57 20.05 8.96
CA GLN A 50 17.05 20.25 10.34
C GLN A 50 16.22 21.29 11.11
N ILE A 51 15.88 22.39 10.43
CA ILE A 51 15.04 23.44 11.00
C ILE A 51 13.60 22.91 11.20
N LYS A 52 13.05 22.21 10.21
CA LYS A 52 11.72 21.58 10.34
C LYS A 52 11.66 20.61 11.52
N TYR A 53 12.70 19.81 11.75
CA TYR A 53 12.73 18.85 12.86
C TYR A 53 12.66 19.55 14.22
N ALA A 54 13.32 20.69 14.37
CA ALA A 54 13.22 21.49 15.59
C ALA A 54 11.79 22.02 15.80
N TYR A 55 11.14 22.51 14.74
CA TYR A 55 9.75 22.98 14.82
C TYR A 55 8.74 21.85 15.09
N ARG A 56 8.96 20.67 14.50
CA ARG A 56 8.16 19.46 14.74
C ARG A 56 8.25 18.93 16.17
N LEU A 57 9.25 19.34 16.95
CA LEU A 57 9.30 18.97 18.37
C LEU A 57 8.54 19.97 19.26
N MET A 58 8.23 21.16 18.75
CA MET A 58 7.38 22.13 19.42
C MET A 58 5.90 21.88 19.16
N TRP A 59 5.57 21.25 18.04
CA TRP A 59 4.21 20.94 17.59
C TRP A 59 4.21 19.80 16.56
N VAL A 60 3.04 19.24 16.20
CA VAL A 60 2.96 18.26 15.10
C VAL A 60 3.39 18.84 13.74
N ASP A 61 3.83 17.99 12.81
CA ASP A 61 4.13 18.40 11.43
C ASP A 61 2.84 18.92 10.75
N PRO A 62 2.72 20.23 10.47
CA PRO A 62 1.51 20.80 9.92
C PRO A 62 1.27 20.37 8.47
N ASP A 63 2.33 20.21 7.68
CA ASP A 63 2.24 19.90 6.26
C ASP A 63 1.79 18.45 6.04
N LEU A 64 2.45 17.51 6.75
CA LEU A 64 2.07 16.10 6.72
C LEU A 64 0.66 15.92 7.29
N ARG A 65 0.33 16.57 8.40
CA ARG A 65 -1.01 16.50 8.98
C ARG A 65 -2.07 17.00 8.01
N GLN A 66 -1.85 18.14 7.36
CA GLN A 66 -2.80 18.66 6.37
C GLN A 66 -2.97 17.70 5.20
N ALA A 67 -1.88 17.10 4.70
CA ALA A 67 -1.94 16.07 3.66
C ALA A 67 -2.80 14.88 4.08
N ILE A 68 -2.59 14.33 5.27
CA ILE A 68 -3.36 13.21 5.82
C ILE A 68 -4.86 13.57 5.94
N LEU A 69 -5.17 14.75 6.46
CA LEU A 69 -6.55 15.21 6.62
C LEU A 69 -7.25 15.40 5.27
N ASP A 70 -6.57 16.01 4.31
CA ASP A 70 -7.09 16.17 2.95
C ASP A 70 -7.38 14.79 2.31
N ILE A 71 -6.47 13.82 2.39
CA ILE A 71 -6.69 12.48 1.83
C ILE A 71 -7.84 11.75 2.54
N ARG A 72 -7.99 11.90 3.86
CA ARG A 72 -9.13 11.35 4.61
C ARG A 72 -10.45 11.98 4.19
N GLU A 73 -10.46 13.28 3.89
CA GLU A 73 -11.62 13.97 3.33
C GLU A 73 -11.93 13.46 1.92
N MET A 74 -10.93 13.36 1.05
CA MET A 74 -11.05 12.82 -0.30
C MET A 74 -11.67 11.42 -0.30
N ASP A 75 -11.22 10.54 0.59
CA ASP A 75 -11.76 9.18 0.74
C ASP A 75 -13.22 9.13 1.23
N ARG A 76 -13.65 10.13 2.01
CA ARG A 76 -15.03 10.20 2.51
C ARG A 76 -15.99 10.79 1.48
N LEU A 77 -15.56 11.81 0.76
CA LEU A 77 -16.41 12.57 -0.17
C LEU A 77 -16.43 11.96 -1.58
N ASP A 78 -15.31 11.46 -2.09
CA ASP A 78 -15.18 10.97 -3.47
C ASP A 78 -15.16 9.43 -3.53
N GLY A 79 -16.20 8.87 -4.16
CA GLY A 79 -16.33 7.43 -4.38
C GLY A 79 -15.21 6.81 -5.23
N ARG A 80 -14.59 7.59 -6.13
CA ARG A 80 -13.43 7.16 -6.94
C ARG A 80 -12.22 6.92 -6.04
N VAL A 81 -11.90 7.89 -5.19
CA VAL A 81 -10.79 7.82 -4.22
C VAL A 81 -11.01 6.68 -3.23
N LYS A 82 -12.23 6.57 -2.67
CA LYS A 82 -12.59 5.47 -1.77
C LYS A 82 -12.38 4.10 -2.42
N ARG A 83 -12.74 3.98 -3.69
CA ARG A 83 -12.57 2.73 -4.46
C ARG A 83 -11.10 2.46 -4.77
N ILE A 84 -10.27 3.47 -5.03
CA ILE A 84 -8.81 3.32 -5.18
C ILE A 84 -8.21 2.74 -3.89
N HIS A 85 -8.39 3.41 -2.75
CA HIS A 85 -7.86 2.94 -1.46
C HIS A 85 -8.40 1.55 -1.09
N SER A 86 -9.70 1.33 -1.26
CA SER A 86 -10.33 0.04 -0.91
C SER A 86 -9.85 -1.10 -1.80
N ARG A 87 -9.55 -0.83 -3.08
CA ARG A 87 -9.08 -1.83 -4.03
C ARG A 87 -7.62 -2.15 -3.77
N ILE A 88 -6.76 -1.14 -3.62
CA ILE A 88 -5.35 -1.32 -3.25
C ILE A 88 -5.27 -2.15 -1.98
N ALA A 89 -5.90 -1.71 -0.90
CA ALA A 89 -5.87 -2.43 0.38
C ALA A 89 -6.43 -3.86 0.28
N ARG A 90 -7.45 -4.10 -0.55
CA ARG A 90 -7.97 -5.46 -0.79
C ARG A 90 -7.00 -6.33 -1.57
N ASP A 91 -6.39 -5.76 -2.61
CA ASP A 91 -5.49 -6.46 -3.50
C ASP A 91 -4.18 -6.82 -2.79
N THR A 92 -3.69 -5.94 -1.90
CA THR A 92 -2.56 -6.19 -0.98
C THR A 92 -2.81 -7.36 -0.03
N VAL A 93 -4.01 -7.51 0.55
CA VAL A 93 -4.26 -8.49 1.63
C VAL A 93 -4.83 -9.82 1.17
N LYS A 94 -5.12 -9.99 -0.13
CA LYS A 94 -5.92 -11.12 -0.64
C LYS A 94 -5.28 -12.49 -0.36
N GLY A 95 -3.95 -12.57 -0.29
CA GLY A 95 -3.22 -13.80 0.04
C GLY A 95 -3.19 -14.13 1.53
N GLY A 96 -3.51 -13.17 2.41
CA GLY A 96 -3.21 -13.30 3.83
C GLY A 96 -1.70 -13.23 4.11
N LEU A 97 -1.35 -13.20 5.39
CA LEU A 97 0.03 -13.17 5.84
C LEU A 97 0.50 -14.59 6.16
N ILE A 98 1.65 -14.97 5.62
CA ILE A 98 2.26 -16.29 5.82
C ILE A 98 3.69 -16.14 6.33
N MET A 99 4.14 -17.14 7.08
CA MET A 99 5.54 -17.29 7.44
C MET A 99 6.15 -18.36 6.52
N GLN A 100 7.19 -17.98 5.79
CA GLN A 100 8.01 -18.90 5.02
C GLN A 100 9.22 -19.31 5.86
N GLN A 101 9.60 -20.59 5.83
CA GLN A 101 10.72 -21.12 6.59
C GLN A 101 11.60 -22.00 5.69
N GLY A 102 12.91 -21.75 5.66
CA GLY A 102 13.85 -22.59 4.91
C GLY A 102 14.00 -23.99 5.53
N GLN A 103 13.89 -24.07 6.88
CA GLN A 103 13.84 -25.34 7.61
C GLN A 103 12.62 -25.38 8.53
N THR A 104 11.92 -26.51 8.52
CA THR A 104 10.74 -26.69 9.38
C THR A 104 11.14 -26.74 10.84
N ASN A 105 10.65 -25.77 11.63
CA ASN A 105 10.84 -25.71 13.08
C ASN A 105 9.47 -25.63 13.77
N ASP A 106 9.13 -26.68 14.53
CA ASP A 106 7.83 -26.79 15.22
C ASP A 106 7.65 -25.73 16.31
N ILE A 107 8.75 -25.21 16.89
CA ILE A 107 8.69 -24.14 17.89
C ILE A 107 8.26 -22.84 17.20
N LEU A 108 8.92 -22.46 16.12
CA LEU A 108 8.58 -21.26 15.34
C LEU A 108 7.17 -21.32 14.76
N SER A 109 6.78 -22.47 14.18
CA SER A 109 5.42 -22.68 13.68
C SER A 109 4.36 -22.46 14.76
N ARG A 110 4.64 -22.88 16.01
CA ARG A 110 3.73 -22.67 17.14
C ARG A 110 3.70 -21.20 17.58
N GLU A 111 4.85 -20.56 17.69
CA GLU A 111 4.93 -19.13 18.05
C GLU A 111 4.24 -18.25 17.01
N TRP A 112 4.40 -18.56 15.72
CA TRP A 112 3.70 -17.88 14.63
C TRP A 112 2.18 -18.01 14.74
N ASN A 113 1.68 -19.22 15.02
CA ASN A 113 0.24 -19.44 15.21
C ASN A 113 -0.31 -18.65 16.41
N ILE A 114 0.47 -18.53 17.49
CA ILE A 114 0.10 -17.71 18.66
C ILE A 114 0.08 -16.23 18.27
N PHE A 115 1.13 -15.73 17.60
CA PHE A 115 1.23 -14.36 17.14
C PHE A 115 0.06 -13.98 16.21
N GLN A 116 -0.20 -14.81 15.19
CA GLN A 116 -1.29 -14.63 14.23
C GLN A 116 -2.66 -14.61 14.92
N ARG A 117 -2.86 -15.46 15.94
CA ARG A 117 -4.11 -15.52 16.70
C ARG A 117 -4.31 -14.29 17.60
N ASN A 118 -3.28 -13.89 18.35
CA ASN A 118 -3.37 -12.77 19.28
C ASN A 118 -3.64 -11.45 18.54
N LEU A 119 -2.91 -11.24 17.44
CA LEU A 119 -3.03 -10.05 16.61
C LEU A 119 -4.23 -10.09 15.64
N GLN A 120 -4.96 -11.20 15.60
CA GLN A 120 -6.10 -11.42 14.70
C GLN A 120 -5.72 -11.25 13.21
N LEU A 121 -4.49 -11.62 12.83
CA LEU A 121 -4.00 -11.50 11.44
C LEU A 121 -4.67 -12.51 10.49
N ASN A 122 -5.40 -13.48 11.03
CA ASN A 122 -6.32 -14.31 10.25
C ASN A 122 -7.55 -13.54 9.74
N ARG A 123 -7.84 -12.36 10.29
CA ARG A 123 -8.94 -11.49 9.84
C ARG A 123 -8.45 -10.58 8.73
N ILE A 124 -9.04 -10.74 7.55
CA ILE A 124 -8.75 -9.91 6.38
C ILE A 124 -9.08 -8.45 6.67
N GLU A 125 -10.08 -8.17 7.51
CA GLU A 125 -10.47 -6.82 7.90
C GLU A 125 -9.36 -6.08 8.64
N LYS A 126 -8.60 -6.78 9.49
CA LYS A 126 -7.47 -6.20 10.25
C LYS A 126 -6.34 -5.83 9.30
N LEU A 127 -5.91 -6.78 8.47
CA LEU A 127 -4.87 -6.54 7.45
C LEU A 127 -5.29 -5.41 6.50
N LYS A 128 -6.55 -5.41 6.06
CA LYS A 128 -7.08 -4.38 5.14
C LYS A 128 -7.08 -3.00 5.81
N SER A 129 -7.43 -2.94 7.09
CA SER A 129 -7.40 -1.68 7.87
C SER A 129 -5.97 -1.13 7.95
N ASP A 130 -4.99 -1.98 8.21
CA ASP A 130 -3.59 -1.58 8.33
C ASP A 130 -3.03 -1.14 6.96
N ALA A 131 -3.27 -1.92 5.90
CA ALA A 131 -2.88 -1.56 4.53
C ALA A 131 -3.52 -0.25 4.06
N ARG A 132 -4.81 -0.06 4.36
CA ARG A 132 -5.51 1.20 4.03
C ARG A 132 -4.93 2.37 4.82
N GLY A 133 -4.56 2.17 6.08
CA GLY A 133 -3.89 3.16 6.90
C GLY A 133 -2.58 3.63 6.28
N LEU A 134 -1.72 2.68 5.91
CA LEU A 134 -0.43 2.97 5.26
C LEU A 134 -0.61 3.78 3.96
N VAL A 135 -1.52 3.36 3.08
CA VAL A 135 -1.76 4.04 1.79
C VAL A 135 -2.36 5.44 1.98
N MET A 136 -3.30 5.61 2.93
CA MET A 136 -3.96 6.89 3.15
C MET A 136 -3.09 7.89 3.92
N GLU A 137 -2.22 7.41 4.81
CA GLU A 137 -1.47 8.28 5.73
C GLU A 137 0.02 8.37 5.36
N GLY A 138 0.51 7.52 4.46
CA GLY A 138 1.92 7.39 4.10
C GLY A 138 2.79 6.77 5.20
N ASN A 139 2.21 6.58 6.37
CA ASN A 139 2.89 6.12 7.56
C ASN A 139 1.99 5.11 8.26
N LEU A 140 2.63 4.12 8.89
CA LEU A 140 1.95 3.15 9.73
C LEU A 140 2.73 3.01 11.05
N PRO A 141 2.45 3.88 12.04
CA PRO A 141 2.94 3.68 13.39
C PRO A 141 2.14 2.55 14.05
N TYR A 142 2.83 1.44 14.32
CA TYR A 142 2.27 0.20 14.80
C TYR A 142 2.81 -0.12 16.19
N GLN A 143 1.94 -0.07 17.19
CA GLN A 143 2.29 -0.29 18.58
C GLN A 143 2.12 -1.76 18.97
N TRP A 144 3.17 -2.35 19.52
CA TRP A 144 3.15 -3.68 20.13
C TRP A 144 2.73 -3.57 21.59
N VAL A 145 1.64 -4.24 21.93
CA VAL A 145 1.12 -4.31 23.30
C VAL A 145 1.50 -5.66 23.90
N LEU A 146 2.15 -5.63 25.06
CA LEU A 146 2.58 -6.81 25.79
C LEU A 146 1.65 -7.11 26.97
N ASP A 147 1.48 -8.39 27.32
CA ASP A 147 0.92 -8.79 28.62
C ASP A 147 1.99 -8.82 29.72
N ARG A 148 1.61 -9.27 30.91
CA ARG A 148 2.52 -9.38 32.07
C ARG A 148 3.55 -10.48 31.89
N GLU A 149 3.28 -11.43 31.00
CA GLU A 149 4.10 -12.58 30.66
C GLU A 149 4.97 -12.34 29.42
N PHE A 150 5.08 -11.08 28.97
CA PHE A 150 5.85 -10.65 27.80
C PHE A 150 5.43 -11.32 26.48
N ASN A 151 4.16 -11.71 26.33
CA ASN A 151 3.59 -12.06 25.03
C ASN A 151 3.05 -10.80 24.34
N ILE A 152 3.21 -10.74 23.03
CA ILE A 152 2.49 -9.77 22.21
C ILE A 152 1.00 -10.16 22.18
N VAL A 153 0.15 -9.31 22.74
CA VAL A 153 -1.30 -9.52 22.81
C VAL A 153 -2.07 -8.74 21.75
N SER A 154 -1.56 -7.59 21.33
CA SER A 154 -2.23 -6.74 20.36
C SER A 154 -1.23 -5.88 19.59
N GLY A 155 -1.65 -5.53 18.37
CA GLY A 155 -0.93 -4.68 17.44
C GLY A 155 -1.84 -3.53 17.04
N VAL A 156 -1.58 -2.36 17.62
CA VAL A 156 -2.47 -1.20 17.52
C VAL A 156 -1.90 -0.22 16.52
N ARG A 157 -2.69 0.09 15.48
CA ARG A 157 -2.37 1.17 14.56
C ARG A 157 -2.63 2.51 15.24
N MET A 158 -1.57 3.26 15.47
CA MET A 158 -1.63 4.59 16.08
C MET A 158 -1.96 5.67 15.03
N PRO A 159 -2.49 6.83 15.43
CA PRO A 159 -2.76 7.94 14.51
C PRO A 159 -1.46 8.61 14.03
N SER A 160 -1.13 8.42 12.74
CA SER A 160 0.10 8.91 12.10
C SER A 160 0.30 10.42 12.22
N GLU A 161 -0.77 11.20 12.22
CA GLU A 161 -0.70 12.67 12.27
C GLU A 161 -0.27 13.24 13.63
N THR A 162 -0.21 12.40 14.68
CA THR A 162 0.18 12.82 16.04
C THR A 162 1.49 12.21 16.52
N ILE A 163 2.02 11.21 15.81
CA ILE A 163 3.24 10.50 16.16
C ILE A 163 4.41 11.13 15.44
N LEU A 164 5.44 11.50 16.19
CA LEU A 164 6.66 12.08 15.65
C LEU A 164 7.90 11.34 16.17
N PRO A 165 8.94 11.19 15.33
CA PRO A 165 10.21 10.64 15.74
C PRO A 165 11.00 11.69 16.54
N ASN A 166 11.52 11.31 17.70
CA ASN A 166 12.33 12.17 18.55
C ASN A 166 13.80 12.13 18.11
N ILE A 167 14.10 12.94 17.11
CA ILE A 167 15.38 12.92 16.41
C ILE A 167 16.25 14.15 16.67
N GLY A 168 17.56 13.96 16.51
CA GLY A 168 18.57 15.01 16.51
C GLY A 168 18.67 15.73 15.18
N SER A 169 19.56 16.72 15.09
CA SER A 169 19.87 17.45 13.86
C SER A 169 20.61 16.61 12.81
N ASP A 170 20.98 15.39 13.17
CA ASP A 170 21.67 14.38 12.37
C ASP A 170 20.72 13.38 11.71
N GLY A 171 19.42 13.39 12.08
CA GLY A 171 18.40 12.49 11.56
C GLY A 171 18.33 11.13 12.29
N LEU A 172 19.03 10.97 13.41
CA LEU A 172 18.96 9.78 14.28
C LEU A 172 18.14 10.05 15.53
N PHE A 173 17.66 8.99 16.18
CA PHE A 173 16.97 9.11 17.46
C PHE A 173 17.90 9.68 18.53
N LYS A 174 17.41 10.69 19.28
CA LYS A 174 18.15 11.24 20.44
C LYS A 174 18.26 10.23 21.59
N ASP A 175 17.25 9.39 21.72
CA ASP A 175 17.18 8.33 22.72
C ASP A 175 16.27 7.21 22.18
N VAL A 176 16.79 5.98 22.15
CA VAL A 176 16.05 4.78 21.69
C VAL A 176 14.93 4.41 22.65
N GLN A 177 15.05 4.74 23.94
CA GLN A 177 13.99 4.55 24.93
C GLN A 177 12.88 5.60 24.79
N LYS A 178 13.21 6.76 24.20
CA LYS A 178 12.29 7.86 23.88
C LYS A 178 12.20 8.10 22.37
N ALA A 179 12.09 7.03 21.58
CA ALA A 179 12.24 7.10 20.12
C ALA A 179 11.09 7.86 19.43
N TYR A 180 9.85 7.66 19.88
CA TYR A 180 8.67 8.31 19.31
C TYR A 180 7.85 9.02 20.39
N ILE A 181 7.23 10.13 20.02
CA ILE A 181 6.41 10.95 20.89
C ILE A 181 5.04 11.15 20.23
N GLN A 182 3.98 10.99 21.00
CA GLN A 182 2.64 11.40 20.61
C GLN A 182 2.35 12.78 21.18
N PHE A 183 1.97 13.71 20.32
CA PHE A 183 1.53 15.05 20.71
C PHE A 183 0.02 15.16 20.73
N ASP A 184 -0.52 15.80 21.76
CA ASP A 184 -1.90 16.28 21.75
C ASP A 184 -1.97 17.60 20.97
N ILE A 185 -2.76 17.60 19.89
CA ILE A 185 -2.93 18.75 18.99
C ILE A 185 -3.67 19.91 19.67
N MET A 186 -4.46 19.67 20.72
CA MET A 186 -5.20 20.77 21.36
C MET A 186 -4.33 21.53 22.36
N THR A 187 -3.40 20.83 23.03
CA THR A 187 -2.60 21.38 24.12
C THR A 187 -1.14 21.61 23.73
N GLY A 188 -0.64 20.96 22.67
CA GLY A 188 0.77 20.97 22.28
C GLY A 188 1.68 20.19 23.22
N THR A 189 1.11 19.43 24.15
CA THR A 189 1.88 18.66 25.13
C THR A 189 2.16 17.25 24.66
N GLU A 190 3.26 16.68 25.14
CA GLU A 190 3.57 15.26 24.96
C GLU A 190 2.52 14.42 25.72
N GLN A 191 1.71 13.66 24.98
CA GLN A 191 0.68 12.79 25.54
C GLN A 191 1.24 11.42 25.93
N ALA A 192 2.10 10.86 25.07
CA ALA A 192 2.72 9.56 25.27
C ALA A 192 4.10 9.53 24.62
N THR A 193 4.92 8.61 25.11
CA THR A 193 6.27 8.36 24.59
C THR A 193 6.40 6.86 24.37
N PHE A 194 7.06 6.48 23.29
CA PHE A 194 7.30 5.09 22.94
C PHE A 194 8.79 4.82 22.69
N PRO A 195 9.35 3.77 23.30
CA PRO A 195 10.65 3.24 22.91
C PRO A 195 10.55 2.58 21.53
N LEU A 196 11.70 2.46 20.85
CA LEU A 196 11.80 1.93 19.48
C LEU A 196 11.21 0.51 19.34
N TRP A 197 11.37 -0.33 20.36
CA TRP A 197 10.84 -1.69 20.34
C TRP A 197 9.31 -1.73 20.45
N GLN A 198 8.69 -0.73 21.09
CA GLN A 198 7.25 -0.73 21.37
C GLN A 198 6.44 -0.16 20.20
N LEU A 199 6.97 0.85 19.52
CA LEU A 199 6.30 1.47 18.37
C LEU A 199 7.19 1.34 17.14
N PHE A 200 6.71 0.59 16.16
CA PHE A 200 7.37 0.48 14.88
C PHE A 200 6.74 1.43 13.87
N HIS A 201 7.52 2.25 13.18
CA HIS A 201 6.99 3.25 12.25
C HIS A 201 7.34 2.88 10.81
N ALA A 202 6.41 2.23 10.12
CA ALA A 202 6.55 2.01 8.68
C ALA A 202 6.35 3.33 7.93
N ARG A 203 7.29 3.66 7.05
CA ARG A 203 7.28 4.88 6.24
C ARG A 203 7.18 4.45 4.78
N PHE A 204 6.09 4.85 4.12
CA PHE A 204 5.89 4.61 2.71
C PHE A 204 6.60 5.70 1.92
N ASP A 205 7.55 5.28 1.08
CA ASP A 205 8.34 6.14 0.18
C ASP A 205 8.88 7.43 0.84
N PRO A 206 9.72 7.33 1.89
CA PRO A 206 10.33 8.51 2.51
C PRO A 206 11.34 9.16 1.56
N ASP A 207 11.40 10.49 1.56
CA ASP A 207 12.36 11.26 0.74
C ASP A 207 13.82 10.85 1.02
N ASN A 208 14.13 10.43 2.26
CA ASN A 208 15.41 9.83 2.63
C ASN A 208 15.19 8.67 3.64
N PHE A 209 15.54 7.44 3.25
CA PHE A 209 15.37 6.26 4.10
C PHE A 209 16.23 6.30 5.36
N ASP A 210 17.47 6.76 5.28
CA ASP A 210 18.40 6.75 6.41
C ASP A 210 18.12 7.85 7.43
N ASP A 211 17.41 8.91 7.03
CA ASP A 211 16.97 9.97 7.93
C ASP A 211 15.64 9.59 8.59
N MET A 212 15.64 9.29 9.90
CA MET A 212 14.44 8.89 10.64
C MET A 212 13.39 10.01 10.74
N GLY A 213 13.77 11.27 10.46
CA GLY A 213 12.88 12.42 10.40
C GLY A 213 12.13 12.57 9.07
N SER A 214 12.59 11.89 8.03
CA SER A 214 11.92 11.85 6.74
C SER A 214 10.74 10.89 6.83
N LEU A 215 9.55 11.43 7.11
CA LEU A 215 8.32 10.64 7.21
C LEU A 215 7.81 10.26 5.82
N GLY A 216 7.05 9.17 5.75
CA GLY A 216 6.42 8.75 4.49
C GLY A 216 5.30 9.70 4.08
N ARG A 217 4.89 9.64 2.81
CA ARG A 217 3.84 10.51 2.25
C ARG A 217 2.62 9.70 1.82
N PRO A 218 1.39 10.22 2.01
CA PRO A 218 0.19 9.57 1.49
C PRO A 218 0.29 9.27 0.00
N PHE A 219 -0.26 8.14 -0.43
CA PHE A 219 -0.12 7.68 -1.81
C PHE A 219 -0.67 8.69 -2.84
N LEU A 220 -1.76 9.38 -2.51
CA LEU A 220 -2.41 10.37 -3.36
C LEU A 220 -1.98 11.82 -3.06
N ASP A 221 -0.91 12.03 -2.28
CA ASP A 221 -0.47 13.36 -1.81
C ASP A 221 -0.31 14.38 -2.94
N ALA A 222 0.41 14.00 -4.01
CA ALA A 222 0.65 14.87 -5.16
C ALA A 222 -0.62 15.19 -5.98
N THR A 223 -1.64 14.33 -5.91
CA THR A 223 -2.89 14.49 -6.70
C THR A 223 -3.94 15.35 -6.01
N ARG A 224 -3.72 15.78 -4.75
CA ARG A 224 -4.67 16.60 -3.97
C ARG A 224 -5.09 17.87 -4.69
N ALA A 225 -4.12 18.58 -5.30
CA ALA A 225 -4.40 19.83 -6.01
C ALA A 225 -5.25 19.59 -7.26
N THR A 226 -4.96 18.53 -8.01
CA THR A 226 -5.74 18.13 -9.20
C THR A 226 -7.15 17.70 -8.81
N TRP A 227 -7.32 16.95 -7.72
CA TRP A 227 -8.62 16.55 -7.20
C TRP A 227 -9.51 17.74 -6.82
N ARG A 228 -8.96 18.75 -6.13
CA ARG A 228 -9.73 19.97 -5.80
C ARG A 228 -10.22 20.67 -7.06
N LYS A 229 -9.35 20.84 -8.05
CA LYS A 229 -9.70 21.44 -9.35
C LYS A 229 -10.76 20.63 -10.09
N LEU A 230 -10.68 19.30 -10.04
CA LEU A 230 -11.65 18.39 -10.64
C LEU A 230 -13.03 18.57 -10.01
N ASN A 231 -13.12 18.53 -8.67
CA ASN A 231 -14.40 18.74 -7.97
C ASN A 231 -15.00 20.11 -8.26
N MET A 232 -14.19 21.18 -8.23
CA MET A 232 -14.66 22.52 -8.59
C MET A 232 -15.21 22.55 -10.02
N SER A 233 -14.54 21.91 -10.97
CA SER A 233 -14.97 21.88 -12.37
C SER A 233 -16.25 21.06 -12.57
N GLU A 234 -16.41 19.96 -11.82
CA GLU A 234 -17.63 19.15 -11.82
C GLU A 234 -18.82 19.92 -11.22
N GLU A 235 -18.60 20.66 -10.12
CA GLU A 235 -19.61 21.53 -9.52
C GLU A 235 -20.00 22.69 -10.45
N ASP A 236 -19.02 23.35 -11.07
CA ASP A 236 -19.24 24.42 -12.04
C ASP A 236 -20.05 23.93 -13.25
N LEU A 237 -19.84 22.70 -13.70
CA LEU A 237 -20.64 22.09 -14.76
C LEU A 237 -22.12 21.99 -14.35
N VAL A 238 -22.39 21.53 -13.12
CA VAL A 238 -23.75 21.42 -12.58
C VAL A 238 -24.37 22.81 -12.41
N ILE A 239 -23.63 23.79 -11.88
CA ILE A 239 -24.09 25.17 -11.72
C ILE A 239 -24.42 25.77 -13.09
N ARG A 240 -23.54 25.62 -14.09
CA ARG A 240 -23.79 26.11 -15.46
C ARG A 240 -25.06 25.49 -16.05
N ARG A 241 -25.24 24.17 -15.90
CA ARG A 241 -26.47 23.47 -16.33
C ARG A 241 -27.71 23.98 -15.62
N ARG A 242 -27.65 24.19 -14.30
CA ARG A 242 -28.80 24.65 -13.50
C ARG A 242 -29.16 26.11 -13.77
N MET A 243 -28.16 26.99 -13.83
CA MET A 243 -28.39 28.44 -13.97
C MET A 243 -28.96 28.82 -15.33
N ARG A 244 -28.68 28.03 -16.38
CA ARG A 244 -29.13 28.29 -17.75
C ARG A 244 -30.22 27.33 -18.26
N ALA A 245 -30.69 26.40 -17.42
CA ALA A 245 -31.85 25.55 -17.74
C ALA A 245 -33.14 26.35 -18.04
N PRO A 246 -33.50 27.41 -17.30
CA PRO A 246 -34.64 28.23 -17.67
C PRO A 246 -34.26 29.24 -18.77
N LEU A 247 -35.12 29.37 -19.80
CA LEU A 247 -35.03 30.45 -20.77
C LEU A 247 -35.19 31.78 -20.04
N ARG A 248 -34.17 32.63 -20.10
CA ARG A 248 -34.23 33.98 -19.52
C ARG A 248 -34.48 34.96 -20.64
N VAL A 249 -35.53 35.76 -20.49
CA VAL A 249 -35.89 36.81 -21.43
C VAL A 249 -35.74 38.16 -20.75
N ALA A 250 -35.10 39.10 -21.44
CA ALA A 250 -35.05 40.48 -21.02
C ALA A 250 -36.08 41.27 -21.83
N HIS A 251 -37.11 41.77 -21.14
CA HIS A 251 -38.11 42.64 -21.73
C HIS A 251 -37.66 44.09 -21.58
N VAL A 252 -37.41 44.77 -22.70
CA VAL A 252 -37.01 46.18 -22.73
C VAL A 252 -38.16 47.01 -23.28
N LEU A 253 -38.68 47.95 -22.47
CA LEU A 253 -39.74 48.88 -22.85
C LEU A 253 -39.16 50.30 -22.91
N LYS A 254 -38.96 50.85 -24.12
CA LYS A 254 -38.34 52.17 -24.30
C LYS A 254 -39.39 53.27 -24.07
N GLY A 255 -39.11 54.18 -23.14
CA GLY A 255 -39.99 55.32 -22.83
C GLY A 255 -41.22 54.99 -21.95
N ALA A 256 -41.23 53.85 -21.26
CA ALA A 256 -42.27 53.50 -20.30
C ALA A 256 -42.03 54.13 -18.92
N SER A 257 -43.10 54.51 -18.22
CA SER A 257 -43.03 54.91 -16.81
C SER A 257 -42.83 53.69 -15.90
N ILE A 258 -42.42 53.91 -14.65
CA ILE A 258 -42.24 52.83 -13.66
C ILE A 258 -43.56 52.07 -13.43
N GLU A 259 -44.70 52.77 -13.47
CA GLU A 259 -46.04 52.21 -13.30
C GLU A 259 -46.42 51.30 -14.49
N ASP A 260 -46.14 51.74 -15.72
CA ASP A 260 -46.40 50.95 -16.93
C ASP A 260 -45.60 49.64 -16.95
N VAL A 261 -44.34 49.68 -16.49
CA VAL A 261 -43.47 48.49 -16.40
C VAL A 261 -43.98 47.51 -15.34
N ALA A 262 -44.50 48.01 -14.21
CA ALA A 262 -45.04 47.17 -13.14
C ALA A 262 -46.34 46.45 -13.58
N ILE A 263 -47.23 47.15 -14.29
CA ILE A 263 -48.46 46.56 -14.85
C ILE A 263 -48.11 45.47 -15.87
N TYR A 264 -47.19 45.78 -16.80
CA TYR A 264 -46.74 44.81 -17.81
C TYR A 264 -46.12 43.57 -17.16
N ARG A 265 -45.26 43.76 -16.15
CA ARG A 265 -44.66 42.66 -15.38
C ARG A 265 -45.71 41.77 -14.72
N ALA A 266 -46.68 42.36 -14.02
CA ALA A 266 -47.73 41.63 -13.34
C ALA A 266 -48.59 40.80 -14.31
N GLN A 267 -48.84 41.32 -15.52
CA GLN A 267 -49.57 40.61 -16.56
C GLN A 267 -48.76 39.44 -17.12
N VAL A 268 -47.47 39.64 -17.43
CA VAL A 268 -46.58 38.57 -17.92
C VAL A 268 -46.41 37.46 -16.87
N GLU A 269 -46.22 37.80 -15.59
CA GLU A 269 -46.09 36.81 -14.51
C GLU A 269 -47.39 36.02 -14.29
N LYS A 270 -48.56 36.67 -14.42
CA LYS A 270 -49.87 36.00 -14.33
C LYS A 270 -50.10 35.04 -15.51
N ASP A 271 -49.84 35.49 -16.74
CA ASP A 271 -50.04 34.69 -17.94
C ASP A 271 -49.09 33.47 -17.97
N GLN A 272 -47.85 33.65 -17.50
CA GLN A 272 -46.89 32.54 -17.33
C GLN A 272 -47.35 31.53 -16.27
N ALA A 273 -47.98 31.97 -15.18
CA ALA A 273 -48.50 31.09 -14.13
C ALA A 273 -49.72 30.26 -14.61
N GLU A 274 -50.51 30.79 -15.54
CA GLU A 274 -51.66 30.11 -16.15
C GLU A 274 -51.28 29.19 -17.33
N GLY A 275 -50.00 29.17 -17.74
CA GLY A 275 -49.49 28.28 -18.78
C GLY A 275 -49.94 28.64 -20.21
N MET A 276 -50.48 29.86 -20.41
CA MET A 276 -50.92 30.31 -21.74
C MET A 276 -49.71 30.76 -22.58
N THR A 277 -49.60 30.21 -23.80
CA THR A 277 -48.66 30.70 -24.81
C THR A 277 -49.38 31.78 -25.61
N THR A 278 -49.12 33.05 -25.32
CA THR A 278 -49.81 34.19 -25.95
C THR A 278 -48.84 35.03 -26.77
N ASP A 279 -49.28 35.45 -27.96
CA ASP A 279 -48.54 36.41 -28.79
C ASP A 279 -48.69 37.83 -28.20
N TYR A 280 -47.56 38.47 -27.88
CA TYR A 280 -47.54 39.83 -27.32
C TYR A 280 -47.48 40.88 -28.43
N TYR A 281 -48.44 41.82 -28.42
CA TYR A 281 -48.48 42.97 -29.32
C TYR A 281 -48.18 44.26 -28.53
N MET A 282 -47.18 45.02 -28.95
CA MET A 282 -46.74 46.24 -28.25
C MET A 282 -47.05 47.50 -29.06
N ASN A 283 -47.53 48.56 -28.39
CA ASN A 283 -47.84 49.86 -29.00
C ASN A 283 -46.66 50.87 -28.94
N ARG A 284 -45.57 50.52 -28.23
CA ARG A 284 -44.35 51.33 -28.08
C ARG A 284 -43.13 50.53 -28.56
N GLU A 285 -42.05 51.21 -28.96
CA GLU A 285 -40.76 50.56 -29.28
C GLU A 285 -40.32 49.71 -28.08
N GLY A 286 -40.40 48.39 -28.24
CA GLY A 286 -40.06 47.41 -27.23
C GLY A 286 -39.43 46.20 -27.88
N GLY A 287 -38.54 45.53 -27.13
CA GLY A 287 -37.84 44.35 -27.60
C GLY A 287 -37.78 43.29 -26.51
N VAL A 288 -37.97 42.04 -26.90
CA VAL A 288 -37.66 40.89 -26.05
C VAL A 288 -36.37 40.29 -26.57
N SER A 289 -35.29 40.43 -25.80
CA SER A 289 -34.05 39.74 -26.09
C SER A 289 -34.00 38.46 -25.27
N ALA A 290 -33.96 37.32 -25.97
CA ALA A 290 -33.65 36.06 -25.33
C ALA A 290 -32.17 36.09 -24.91
N ILE A 291 -31.90 35.92 -23.63
CA ILE A 291 -30.55 35.70 -23.14
C ILE A 291 -30.26 34.24 -23.45
N GLN A 292 -29.54 34.02 -24.55
CA GLN A 292 -29.27 32.68 -25.07
C GLN A 292 -28.46 31.87 -24.05
N GLY A 293 -28.82 30.59 -23.91
CA GLY A 293 -28.10 29.63 -23.08
C GLY A 293 -26.68 29.37 -23.58
N ASP A 294 -25.87 28.67 -22.78
CA ASP A 294 -24.56 28.22 -23.23
C ASP A 294 -24.69 27.07 -24.23
N SER A 295 -24.21 27.25 -25.46
CA SER A 295 -24.30 26.23 -26.52
C SER A 295 -23.25 25.13 -26.42
N ASN A 296 -22.20 25.31 -25.61
CA ASN A 296 -21.02 24.43 -25.54
C ASN A 296 -21.00 23.56 -24.27
N LEU A 297 -22.16 23.27 -23.68
CA LEU A 297 -22.30 22.46 -22.46
C LEU A 297 -21.85 20.99 -22.62
N ASP A 298 -21.70 20.53 -23.86
CA ASP A 298 -21.19 19.22 -24.25
C ASP A 298 -19.65 19.15 -24.28
N GLN A 299 -18.96 20.29 -24.31
CA GLN A 299 -17.51 20.36 -24.36
C GLN A 299 -16.90 20.16 -22.95
N MET A 300 -16.70 18.90 -22.57
CA MET A 300 -16.17 18.51 -21.26
C MET A 300 -14.68 18.09 -21.31
N LYS A 301 -13.93 18.51 -22.32
CA LYS A 301 -12.53 18.08 -22.53
C LYS A 301 -11.63 18.44 -21.35
N ASP A 302 -11.88 19.57 -20.70
CA ASP A 302 -11.09 20.02 -19.55
C ASP A 302 -11.27 19.11 -18.33
N ILE A 303 -12.51 18.63 -18.11
CA ILE A 303 -12.82 17.65 -17.06
C ILE A 303 -12.13 16.32 -17.36
N VAL A 304 -12.17 15.87 -18.62
CA VAL A 304 -11.48 14.65 -19.05
C VAL A 304 -9.97 14.78 -18.83
N HIS A 305 -9.37 15.94 -19.17
CA HIS A 305 -7.96 16.19 -18.93
C HIS A 305 -7.59 16.18 -17.44
N LEU A 306 -8.42 16.80 -16.59
CA LEU A 306 -8.21 16.78 -15.13
C LEU A 306 -8.36 15.36 -14.56
N LEU A 307 -9.31 14.57 -15.07
CA LEU A 307 -9.49 13.18 -14.67
C LEU A 307 -8.29 12.32 -15.09
N ASP A 308 -7.78 12.52 -16.30
CA ASP A 308 -6.59 11.83 -16.80
C ASP A 308 -5.35 12.20 -16.00
N THR A 309 -5.18 13.49 -15.67
CA THR A 309 -4.09 13.98 -14.81
C THR A 309 -4.19 13.43 -13.38
N PHE A 310 -5.42 13.27 -12.87
CA PHE A 310 -5.64 12.67 -11.55
C PHE A 310 -5.22 11.20 -11.54
N PHE A 311 -5.64 10.41 -12.54
CA PHE A 311 -5.28 9.00 -12.62
C PHE A 311 -3.83 8.75 -13.05
N SER A 312 -3.18 9.65 -13.78
CA SER A 312 -1.75 9.52 -14.09
C SER A 312 -0.87 9.67 -12.85
N GLY A 313 -1.32 10.44 -11.85
CA GLY A 313 -0.66 10.52 -10.54
C GLY A 313 -1.15 9.48 -9.54
N SER A 314 -2.03 8.56 -9.95
CA SER A 314 -2.53 7.47 -9.13
C SER A 314 -1.87 6.16 -9.55
N PRO A 315 -1.55 5.24 -8.62
CA PRO A 315 -0.98 3.94 -8.98
C PRO A 315 -2.01 3.06 -9.70
N LEU A 316 -3.30 3.38 -9.57
CA LEU A 316 -4.37 2.59 -10.14
C LEU A 316 -4.72 3.15 -11.52
N PRO A 317 -4.42 2.43 -12.62
CA PRO A 317 -4.66 2.95 -13.95
C PRO A 317 -6.16 3.18 -14.21
N LYS A 318 -6.49 4.28 -14.89
CA LYS A 318 -7.90 4.65 -15.19
C LYS A 318 -8.68 3.52 -15.88
N GLY A 319 -8.02 2.78 -16.77
CA GLY A 319 -8.60 1.63 -17.49
C GLY A 319 -9.10 0.54 -16.56
N MET A 320 -8.37 0.27 -15.47
CA MET A 320 -8.79 -0.70 -14.46
C MET A 320 -10.03 -0.26 -13.68
N MET A 321 -10.33 1.03 -13.64
CA MET A 321 -11.49 1.60 -12.94
C MET A 321 -12.77 1.64 -13.79
N GLY A 322 -12.69 1.19 -15.04
CA GLY A 322 -13.79 1.15 -16.00
C GLY A 322 -13.69 2.22 -17.10
N TYR A 323 -12.70 3.12 -17.03
CA TYR A 323 -12.43 4.12 -18.08
C TYR A 323 -11.61 3.51 -19.22
N THR A 324 -12.25 2.65 -20.00
CA THR A 324 -11.61 1.85 -21.07
C THR A 324 -11.71 2.47 -22.46
N ASP A 325 -12.34 3.65 -22.59
CA ASP A 325 -12.55 4.29 -23.88
C ASP A 325 -11.23 4.56 -24.61
N GLY A 326 -11.13 4.07 -25.85
CA GLY A 326 -9.92 4.16 -26.68
C GLY A 326 -8.73 3.31 -26.25
N MET A 327 -8.84 2.42 -25.24
CA MET A 327 -7.72 1.57 -24.80
C MET A 327 -7.71 0.20 -25.49
N ALA A 328 -6.53 -0.19 -25.97
CA ALA A 328 -6.29 -1.54 -26.47
C ALA A 328 -6.09 -2.54 -25.30
N ARG A 329 -6.45 -3.80 -25.54
CA ARG A 329 -6.45 -4.85 -24.49
C ARG A 329 -5.05 -5.21 -24.00
N ASP A 330 -4.08 -5.22 -24.89
CA ASP A 330 -2.66 -5.43 -24.59
C ASP A 330 -2.13 -4.38 -23.60
N ILE A 331 -2.42 -3.10 -23.84
CA ILE A 331 -2.05 -2.01 -22.93
C ILE A 331 -2.68 -2.20 -21.55
N LEU A 332 -3.91 -2.71 -21.46
CA LEU A 332 -4.55 -3.02 -20.17
C LEU A 332 -3.88 -4.19 -19.44
N GLU A 333 -3.33 -5.16 -20.16
CA GLU A 333 -2.59 -6.28 -19.56
C GLU A 333 -1.23 -5.80 -19.01
N ASP A 334 -0.54 -4.90 -19.69
CA ASP A 334 0.71 -4.29 -19.21
C ASP A 334 0.48 -3.37 -18.01
N LEU A 335 -0.51 -2.46 -18.08
CA LEU A 335 -0.87 -1.57 -16.97
C LEU A 335 -1.30 -2.34 -15.70
N LYS A 336 -1.85 -3.54 -15.88
CA LYS A 336 -2.20 -4.42 -14.76
C LYS A 336 -0.96 -5.01 -14.09
N ARG A 337 0.13 -5.26 -14.83
CA ARG A 337 1.41 -5.72 -14.26
C ARG A 337 2.06 -4.61 -13.45
N ASP A 338 2.20 -3.42 -14.03
CA ASP A 338 2.73 -2.25 -13.34
C ASP A 338 1.97 -1.97 -12.03
N TYR A 339 0.63 -2.06 -12.08
CA TYR A 339 -0.19 -1.93 -10.86
C TYR A 339 0.14 -2.98 -9.80
N TYR A 340 0.43 -4.23 -10.18
CA TYR A 340 0.75 -5.26 -9.19
C TYR A 340 2.16 -5.11 -8.64
N ASP A 341 3.11 -4.64 -9.43
CA ASP A 341 4.45 -4.29 -8.92
C ASP A 341 4.34 -3.21 -7.82
N GLU A 342 3.45 -2.23 -7.98
CA GLU A 342 3.13 -1.24 -6.92
C GLU A 342 2.48 -1.88 -5.68
N ILE A 343 1.63 -2.90 -5.86
CA ILE A 343 1.03 -3.63 -4.74
C ILE A 343 2.10 -4.42 -3.97
N ASP A 344 3.07 -4.99 -4.66
CA ASP A 344 4.15 -5.77 -4.06
C ASP A 344 5.03 -4.90 -3.15
N VAL A 345 5.32 -3.65 -3.56
CA VAL A 345 6.03 -2.67 -2.70
C VAL A 345 5.27 -2.38 -1.40
N ILE A 346 3.94 -2.25 -1.47
CA ILE A 346 3.09 -2.04 -0.29
C ILE A 346 3.09 -3.32 0.58
N GLN A 347 3.01 -4.50 -0.04
CA GLN A 347 3.07 -5.77 0.67
C GLN A 347 4.39 -5.92 1.43
N ASP A 348 5.52 -5.65 0.80
CA ASP A 348 6.86 -5.71 1.43
C ASP A 348 6.96 -4.75 2.63
N THR A 349 6.48 -3.52 2.47
CA THR A 349 6.48 -2.52 3.55
C THR A 349 5.65 -2.99 4.74
N LEU A 350 4.46 -3.56 4.51
CA LEU A 350 3.60 -4.07 5.58
C LEU A 350 4.16 -5.36 6.20
N SER A 351 4.68 -6.25 5.38
CA SER A 351 5.32 -7.50 5.81
C SER A 351 6.46 -7.22 6.76
N PHE A 352 7.30 -6.22 6.46
CA PHE A 352 8.38 -5.79 7.33
C PHE A 352 7.92 -5.36 8.73
N VAL A 353 6.77 -4.68 8.84
CA VAL A 353 6.18 -4.31 10.15
C VAL A 353 5.83 -5.56 10.94
N TYR A 354 5.12 -6.51 10.34
CA TYR A 354 4.72 -7.74 11.03
C TYR A 354 5.91 -8.64 11.34
N GLU A 355 6.92 -8.68 10.48
CA GLU A 355 8.17 -9.38 10.71
C GLU A 355 8.92 -8.81 11.91
N ALA A 356 9.05 -7.48 12.00
CA ALA A 356 9.66 -6.81 13.15
C ALA A 356 8.93 -7.15 14.47
N GLY A 357 7.60 -7.19 14.45
CA GLY A 357 6.80 -7.63 15.60
C GLY A 357 7.00 -9.09 15.96
N PHE A 358 7.10 -9.97 14.96
CA PHE A 358 7.32 -11.39 15.22
C PHE A 358 8.73 -11.65 15.76
N ARG A 359 9.74 -10.97 15.23
CA ARG A 359 11.12 -10.96 15.77
C ARG A 359 11.14 -10.52 17.23
N LEU A 360 10.38 -9.47 17.58
CA LEU A 360 10.23 -9.04 18.98
C LEU A 360 9.62 -10.15 19.85
N GLN A 361 8.56 -10.84 19.39
CA GLN A 361 7.99 -11.97 20.15
C GLN A 361 9.03 -13.06 20.40
N LEU A 362 9.80 -13.45 19.38
CA LEU A 362 10.83 -14.48 19.52
C LEU A 362 11.89 -14.07 20.55
N LEU A 363 12.35 -12.81 20.49
CA LEU A 363 13.31 -12.26 21.47
C LEU A 363 12.76 -12.27 22.90
N LEU A 364 11.49 -11.90 23.10
CA LEU A 364 10.83 -11.96 24.41
C LEU A 364 10.69 -13.39 24.95
N LYS A 365 10.71 -14.40 24.06
CA LYS A 365 10.75 -15.82 24.40
C LYS A 365 12.15 -16.40 24.53
N GLY A 366 13.19 -15.58 24.37
CA GLY A 366 14.59 -16.01 24.43
C GLY A 366 15.03 -16.82 23.21
N ILE A 367 14.27 -16.79 22.12
CA ILE A 367 14.64 -17.39 20.84
C ILE A 367 15.35 -16.32 20.01
N ASN A 368 16.57 -16.59 19.57
CA ASN A 368 17.30 -15.65 18.71
C ASN A 368 16.75 -15.72 17.28
N PRO A 369 16.08 -14.67 16.76
CA PRO A 369 15.54 -14.68 15.41
C PRO A 369 16.62 -14.73 14.33
N ASP A 370 17.84 -14.27 14.60
CA ASP A 370 18.92 -14.24 13.59
C ASP A 370 19.56 -15.61 13.32
N ASN A 371 19.29 -16.58 14.21
CA ASN A 371 19.74 -17.96 14.03
C ASN A 371 18.73 -18.81 13.25
N GLU A 372 17.54 -18.27 12.99
CA GLU A 372 16.43 -18.98 12.37
C GLU A 372 16.17 -18.43 10.96
N ASP A 373 15.92 -19.32 10.01
CA ASP A 373 15.69 -18.95 8.61
C ASP A 373 14.18 -18.84 8.35
N PHE A 374 13.61 -17.65 8.60
CA PHE A 374 12.21 -17.34 8.32
C PHE A 374 12.04 -15.95 7.71
N ARG A 375 10.96 -15.79 6.94
CA ARG A 375 10.49 -14.49 6.42
C ARG A 375 8.99 -14.40 6.54
N VAL A 376 8.47 -13.20 6.84
CA VAL A 376 7.02 -12.97 6.90
C VAL A 376 6.58 -12.24 5.64
N THR A 377 5.82 -12.91 4.79
CA THR A 377 5.39 -12.39 3.47
C THR A 377 3.89 -12.48 3.31
N PHE A 378 3.30 -11.62 2.48
CA PHE A 378 1.95 -11.87 2.01
C PHE A 378 1.96 -13.03 1.02
N ALA A 379 0.97 -13.93 1.11
CA ALA A 379 0.92 -15.04 0.16
C ALA A 379 0.70 -14.50 -1.25
N GLU A 380 1.43 -15.05 -2.22
CA GLU A 380 1.34 -14.62 -3.60
C GLU A 380 -0.11 -14.73 -4.09
N ARG A 381 -0.60 -13.64 -4.69
CA ARG A 381 -1.94 -13.63 -5.25
C ARG A 381 -1.97 -14.52 -6.48
N ARG A 382 -2.67 -15.64 -6.38
CA ARG A 382 -2.97 -16.49 -7.54
C ARG A 382 -3.89 -15.77 -8.52
N THR A 383 -3.30 -15.17 -9.55
CA THR A 383 -3.99 -14.66 -10.74
C THR A 383 -3.95 -15.66 -11.88
N GLU A 384 -3.03 -16.63 -11.81
CA GLU A 384 -2.93 -17.76 -12.72
C GLU A 384 -4.10 -18.73 -12.56
N THR A 385 -4.52 -19.31 -13.68
CA THR A 385 -5.45 -20.44 -13.68
C THR A 385 -4.77 -21.67 -13.08
N ALA A 386 -5.53 -22.61 -12.51
CA ALA A 386 -4.98 -23.85 -11.95
C ALA A 386 -4.08 -24.61 -12.95
N SER A 387 -4.41 -24.55 -14.24
CA SER A 387 -3.59 -25.15 -15.31
C SER A 387 -2.24 -24.45 -15.49
N GLN A 388 -2.20 -23.11 -15.43
CA GLN A 388 -0.95 -22.33 -15.52
C GLN A 388 -0.06 -22.58 -14.30
N THR A 389 -0.62 -22.60 -13.10
CA THR A 389 0.12 -22.91 -11.87
C THR A 389 0.69 -24.33 -11.88
N THR A 390 -0.09 -25.30 -12.39
CA THR A 390 0.39 -26.69 -12.57
C THR A 390 1.54 -26.75 -13.56
N ASP A 391 1.44 -26.06 -14.70
CA ASP A 391 2.49 -25.99 -15.70
C ASP A 391 3.76 -25.30 -15.17
N ARG A 392 3.61 -24.22 -14.40
CA ARG A 392 4.71 -23.55 -13.68
C ARG A 392 5.41 -24.53 -12.74
N GLY A 393 4.66 -25.20 -11.87
CA GLY A 393 5.20 -26.22 -10.96
C GLY A 393 5.91 -27.36 -11.67
N LEU A 394 5.36 -27.85 -12.79
CA LEU A 394 5.98 -28.90 -13.60
C LEU A 394 7.26 -28.42 -14.28
N LYS A 395 7.31 -27.17 -14.77
CA LYS A 395 8.53 -26.57 -15.32
C LYS A 395 9.60 -26.37 -14.26
N LEU A 396 9.24 -25.86 -13.08
CA LEU A 396 10.17 -25.73 -11.94
C LEU A 396 10.74 -27.08 -11.52
N LYS A 397 9.89 -28.13 -11.51
CA LYS A 397 10.33 -29.51 -11.28
C LYS A 397 11.25 -30.02 -12.39
N ALA A 398 10.96 -29.73 -13.65
CA ALA A 398 11.78 -30.12 -14.79
C ALA A 398 13.16 -29.43 -14.77
N MET A 399 13.25 -28.21 -14.22
CA MET A 399 14.51 -27.49 -14.00
C MET A 399 15.35 -28.07 -12.84
N GLY A 400 14.83 -29.05 -12.09
CA GLY A 400 15.55 -29.73 -11.02
C GLY A 400 15.59 -28.98 -9.69
N LEU A 401 14.70 -28.01 -9.48
CA LEU A 401 14.61 -27.30 -8.20
C LEU A 401 14.15 -28.23 -7.06
N PRO A 402 14.62 -28.02 -5.81
CA PRO A 402 14.15 -28.78 -4.66
C PRO A 402 12.63 -28.71 -4.48
N GLN A 403 12.02 -29.80 -4.06
CA GLN A 403 10.56 -29.90 -3.94
C GLN A 403 9.97 -28.86 -2.96
N GLY A 404 10.70 -28.53 -1.88
CA GLY A 404 10.31 -27.46 -0.95
C GLY A 404 10.24 -26.09 -1.63
N LEU A 405 11.29 -25.73 -2.37
CA LEU A 405 11.36 -24.49 -3.13
C LEU A 405 10.25 -24.39 -4.19
N ILE A 406 9.89 -25.50 -4.84
CA ILE A 406 8.76 -25.52 -5.79
C ILE A 406 7.45 -25.15 -5.06
N TRP A 407 7.24 -25.61 -3.84
CA TRP A 407 6.05 -25.25 -3.08
C TRP A 407 6.07 -23.79 -2.63
N GLU A 408 7.23 -23.28 -2.20
CA GLU A 408 7.43 -21.85 -1.86
C GLU A 408 7.16 -20.95 -3.06
N GLU A 409 7.72 -21.28 -4.23
CA GLU A 409 7.51 -20.59 -5.51
C GLU A 409 6.05 -20.71 -6.00
N LEU A 410 5.28 -21.68 -5.50
CA LEU A 410 3.85 -21.77 -5.76
C LEU A 410 3.01 -21.07 -4.68
N GLY A 411 3.65 -20.46 -3.67
CA GLY A 411 3.01 -19.74 -2.57
C GLY A 411 2.43 -20.65 -1.48
N TYR A 412 2.88 -21.89 -1.38
CA TYR A 412 2.51 -22.83 -0.31
C TYR A 412 3.62 -22.95 0.73
N ASP A 413 3.25 -23.08 2.00
CA ASP A 413 4.20 -23.47 3.06
C ASP A 413 4.61 -24.96 2.86
N PRO A 414 5.90 -25.26 2.57
CA PRO A 414 6.37 -26.63 2.38
C PRO A 414 6.11 -27.53 3.58
N ALA A 415 6.25 -26.99 4.80
CA ALA A 415 6.04 -27.74 6.03
C ALA A 415 4.58 -28.17 6.15
N TYR A 416 3.65 -27.27 5.84
CA TYR A 416 2.22 -27.59 5.80
C TYR A 416 1.89 -28.65 4.76
N VAL A 417 2.43 -28.54 3.54
CA VAL A 417 2.18 -29.51 2.46
C VAL A 417 2.67 -30.91 2.84
N GLU A 418 3.87 -31.03 3.41
CA GLU A 418 4.41 -32.32 3.85
C GLU A 418 3.64 -32.90 5.04
N ARG A 419 3.22 -32.08 6.02
CA ARG A 419 2.32 -32.52 7.11
C ARG A 419 1.00 -33.05 6.55
N ARG A 420 0.41 -32.34 5.59
CA ARG A 420 -0.85 -32.73 4.97
C ARG A 420 -0.71 -34.04 4.19
N ARG A 421 0.38 -34.18 3.43
CA ARG A 421 0.72 -35.41 2.70
C ARG A 421 0.86 -36.62 3.64
N LYS A 422 1.57 -36.46 4.76
CA LYS A 422 1.70 -37.50 5.80
C LYS A 422 0.34 -37.87 6.40
N TRP A 423 -0.48 -36.88 6.72
CA TRP A 423 -1.83 -37.11 7.24
C TRP A 423 -2.73 -37.84 6.23
N GLU A 424 -2.66 -37.48 4.95
CA GLU A 424 -3.42 -38.15 3.88
C GLU A 424 -2.94 -39.58 3.65
N ALA A 425 -1.63 -39.84 3.70
CA ALA A 425 -1.08 -41.20 3.64
C ALA A 425 -1.54 -42.07 4.83
N MET A 426 -1.75 -41.48 6.01
CA MET A 426 -2.23 -42.21 7.19
C MET A 426 -3.75 -42.45 7.19
N ASN A 427 -4.53 -41.49 6.67
CA ASN A 427 -5.99 -41.47 6.86
C ASN A 427 -6.80 -41.76 5.60
N TYR A 428 -6.19 -41.67 4.42
CA TYR A 428 -6.87 -41.77 3.13
C TYR A 428 -6.16 -42.69 2.14
N ASP A 429 -5.05 -43.33 2.51
CA ASP A 429 -4.43 -44.36 1.66
C ASP A 429 -5.22 -45.68 1.80
N PRO A 430 -5.93 -46.14 0.75
CA PRO A 430 -6.62 -47.42 0.78
C PRO A 430 -5.67 -48.63 0.76
N TYR A 431 -4.35 -48.43 0.61
CA TYR A 431 -3.34 -49.47 0.64
C TYR A 431 -2.07 -49.05 1.41
N PRO A 432 -2.10 -49.05 2.75
CA PRO A 432 -0.89 -48.90 3.54
C PRO A 432 -0.01 -50.14 3.32
N ASP A 433 1.10 -50.00 2.59
CA ASP A 433 2.10 -51.06 2.49
C ASP A 433 2.96 -51.06 3.77
N PRO A 434 2.85 -52.08 4.65
CA PRO A 434 3.54 -52.10 5.92
C PRO A 434 5.07 -52.28 5.81
N ASN A 435 5.59 -52.52 4.60
CA ASN A 435 7.02 -52.74 4.35
C ASN A 435 7.66 -51.70 3.40
N ALA A 436 6.96 -50.61 3.05
CA ALA A 436 7.58 -49.55 2.27
C ALA A 436 8.61 -48.80 3.14
N PRO A 437 9.92 -48.83 2.81
CA PRO A 437 10.90 -48.09 3.58
C PRO A 437 10.57 -46.59 3.49
N ILE A 438 10.63 -45.91 4.63
CA ILE A 438 10.66 -44.44 4.68
C ILE A 438 12.00 -44.03 4.08
N VAL A 439 12.04 -43.84 2.76
CA VAL A 439 13.26 -43.44 2.04
C VAL A 439 13.52 -41.94 2.32
N PRO A 440 14.65 -41.56 2.96
CA PRO A 440 15.11 -40.17 2.97
C PRO A 440 15.53 -39.77 1.55
N PRO A 441 15.51 -38.48 1.20
CA PRO A 441 15.78 -38.06 -0.17
C PRO A 441 17.27 -38.28 -0.51
N ASP A 442 17.59 -39.40 -1.16
CA ASP A 442 18.90 -39.60 -1.77
C ASP A 442 18.87 -39.07 -3.22
N THR A 443 19.75 -38.12 -3.49
CA THR A 443 19.80 -37.28 -4.69
C THR A 443 20.52 -37.93 -5.87
N THR A 444 20.82 -39.24 -5.87
CA THR A 444 21.79 -39.76 -6.87
C THR A 444 21.50 -41.07 -7.58
N ASN A 445 20.32 -41.69 -7.50
CA ASN A 445 20.02 -42.83 -8.39
C ASN A 445 18.53 -43.04 -8.67
N VAL A 446 18.08 -42.57 -9.84
CA VAL A 446 16.74 -42.86 -10.36
C VAL A 446 16.74 -44.28 -10.93
N LYS A 447 16.26 -45.25 -10.15
CA LYS A 447 15.61 -46.45 -10.71
C LYS A 447 14.09 -46.22 -10.71
N PRO A 448 13.38 -46.46 -11.82
CA PRO A 448 11.96 -46.16 -11.90
C PRO A 448 11.18 -47.12 -10.99
N VAL A 449 10.55 -46.57 -9.96
CA VAL A 449 9.61 -47.29 -9.10
C VAL A 449 8.45 -47.78 -9.98
N SER A 450 8.16 -49.07 -9.87
CA SER A 450 7.18 -49.77 -10.68
C SER A 450 5.78 -49.18 -10.55
N ARG A 451 5.14 -49.05 -11.71
CA ARG A 451 3.72 -48.79 -11.94
C ARG A 451 2.82 -49.40 -10.86
N ASN A 452 2.19 -48.55 -10.05
CA ASN A 452 0.82 -48.77 -9.58
C ASN A 452 0.07 -47.44 -9.61
N ARG A 453 -0.85 -47.35 -10.58
CA ARG A 453 -1.88 -46.30 -10.81
C ARG A 453 -1.51 -44.87 -10.38
N GLY A 454 -0.47 -44.31 -11.01
CA GLY A 454 -0.22 -42.88 -11.00
C GLY A 454 -0.76 -42.25 -12.28
N VAL A 455 -1.56 -41.18 -12.15
CA VAL A 455 -1.98 -40.32 -13.27
C VAL A 455 -0.73 -39.87 -14.02
N SER A 456 -0.57 -40.28 -15.29
CA SER A 456 0.54 -39.84 -16.13
C SER A 456 0.22 -38.48 -16.73
N VAL A 457 0.88 -37.42 -16.28
CA VAL A 457 0.76 -36.08 -16.86
C VAL A 457 1.80 -35.93 -17.96
N SER A 458 1.37 -35.83 -19.21
CA SER A 458 2.24 -35.49 -20.34
C SER A 458 2.09 -34.00 -20.66
N VAL A 459 3.18 -33.24 -20.55
CA VAL A 459 3.23 -31.84 -20.99
C VAL A 459 3.79 -31.81 -22.41
N THR A 460 3.03 -31.30 -23.37
CA THR A 460 3.51 -31.03 -24.72
C THR A 460 3.69 -29.51 -24.88
N PRO A 461 4.91 -28.98 -24.87
CA PRO A 461 5.14 -27.54 -25.03
C PRO A 461 4.64 -27.07 -26.41
N GLY A 462 3.82 -26.01 -26.42
CA GLY A 462 3.49 -25.24 -27.64
C GLY A 462 2.12 -25.47 -28.29
N ASN A 463 1.22 -26.29 -27.74
CA ASN A 463 -0.07 -26.61 -28.38
C ASN A 463 -1.33 -26.05 -27.69
N GLY A 464 -1.17 -25.05 -26.80
CA GLY A 464 -2.30 -24.37 -26.16
C GLY A 464 -2.87 -23.23 -27.02
N ARG A 465 -4.19 -22.96 -26.92
CA ARG A 465 -4.78 -21.73 -27.47
C ARG A 465 -4.13 -20.51 -26.78
N LYS A 466 -4.06 -19.36 -27.47
CA LYS A 466 -3.43 -18.14 -26.93
C LYS A 466 -4.02 -17.79 -25.55
N GLY A 467 -3.22 -17.95 -24.49
CA GLY A 467 -3.62 -17.74 -23.09
C GLY A 467 -3.80 -19.01 -22.24
N GLU A 468 -3.73 -20.21 -22.81
CA GLU A 468 -3.87 -21.50 -22.11
C GLU A 468 -2.62 -22.37 -22.26
N SER A 469 -2.26 -23.10 -21.19
CA SER A 469 -1.20 -24.12 -21.23
C SER A 469 -1.72 -25.40 -21.90
N GLY A 470 -0.97 -25.95 -22.85
CA GLY A 470 -1.26 -27.21 -23.55
C GLY A 470 -1.05 -28.47 -22.71
N THR A 471 -1.36 -28.42 -21.41
CA THR A 471 -1.21 -29.56 -20.49
C THR A 471 -2.49 -30.38 -20.49
N SER A 472 -2.44 -31.60 -21.02
CA SER A 472 -3.56 -32.54 -20.97
C SER A 472 -3.34 -33.59 -19.88
N ILE A 473 -4.28 -33.70 -18.95
CA ILE A 473 -4.30 -34.75 -17.93
C ILE A 473 -5.24 -35.85 -18.44
N ARG A 474 -4.73 -37.06 -18.65
CA ARG A 474 -5.55 -38.24 -18.95
C ARG A 474 -5.50 -39.18 -17.75
N ASN A 475 -6.67 -39.54 -17.22
CA ASN A 475 -6.81 -40.68 -16.32
C ASN A 475 -6.87 -41.96 -17.16
N SER A 476 -6.00 -42.91 -16.86
CA SER A 476 -6.06 -44.29 -17.36
C SER A 476 -6.62 -45.22 -16.30
#